data_AF-A0A225V7P0-F1
#
_entry.id   AF-A0A225V7P0-F1
#
_cell.length_a   1.000
_cell.length_b   1.000
_cell.length_c   1.000
_cell.angle_alpha   90.00
_cell.angle_beta   90.00
_cell.angle_gamma   90.00
#
_symmetry.space_group_name_H-M   'P 1'
#
loop_
_entity.id
_entity.type
_entity.pdbx_description
1 polymer ?
#
loop_
_entity_poly.entity_id
_entity_poly.type
_entity_poly.pdbx_seq_one_letter_code
_entity_poly.pdbx_strand_id
1 'polypeptide(L)'
;GCVRVPRGKSLRLTRTEKAALAPFVVSAESTTSDAEDEDMSFVQRIEKRRRLAEQEQPYVLLNSIPPTSNIVERFFSVARVKFVHEHNSLKPLTLEQILFLCQNSSYWDVHTVDSV
;
A
#
# COMPACT_ATOMS: atom_id res chain seq x y z
N GLY A 1 3.00 14.43 -7.50
CA GLY A 1 3.60 13.16 -7.05
C GLY A 1 2.49 12.24 -6.60
N CYS A 2 2.63 10.93 -6.76
CA CYS A 2 1.51 9.97 -6.74
C CYS A 2 0.85 9.71 -5.36
N VAL A 3 1.10 10.57 -4.37
CA VAL A 3 0.59 10.50 -2.99
C VAL A 3 -0.95 10.67 -2.93
N ARG A 4 -1.58 11.10 -4.02
CA ARG A 4 -3.04 11.25 -4.09
C ARG A 4 -3.78 9.92 -4.00
N VAL A 5 -3.20 8.82 -4.48
CA VAL A 5 -3.84 7.50 -4.42
C VAL A 5 -3.90 6.99 -2.97
N PRO A 6 -2.79 6.90 -2.20
CA PRO A 6 -2.84 6.54 -0.78
C PRO A 6 -3.71 7.46 0.09
N ARG A 7 -3.99 8.69 -0.37
CA ARG A 7 -4.86 9.66 0.32
C ARG A 7 -6.33 9.59 -0.09
N GLY A 8 -6.73 8.60 -0.89
CA GLY A 8 -8.12 8.43 -1.36
C GLY A 8 -8.58 9.50 -2.36
N LYS A 9 -7.65 10.16 -3.06
CA LYS A 9 -7.91 11.26 -4.03
C LYS A 9 -7.53 10.87 -5.47
N SER A 10 -7.68 9.61 -5.82
CA SER A 10 -7.39 9.03 -7.15
C SER A 10 -8.16 9.70 -8.29
N LEU A 11 -9.38 10.19 -8.03
CA LEU A 11 -10.18 10.94 -9.01
C LEU A 11 -9.54 12.28 -9.45
N ARG A 12 -8.58 12.80 -8.67
CA ARG A 12 -7.91 14.09 -8.91
C ARG A 12 -6.47 13.95 -9.39
N LEU A 13 -6.12 12.86 -10.08
CA LEU A 13 -4.77 12.65 -10.61
C LEU A 13 -4.49 13.53 -11.82
N THR A 14 -3.34 14.20 -11.85
CA THR A 14 -2.87 14.95 -13.02
C THR A 14 -2.46 14.01 -14.16
N ARG A 15 -2.34 14.51 -15.39
CA ARG A 15 -1.87 13.72 -16.54
C ARG A 15 -0.51 13.06 -16.27
N THR A 16 0.41 13.78 -15.64
CA THR A 16 1.73 13.27 -15.27
C THR A 16 1.65 12.18 -14.19
N GLU A 17 0.78 12.35 -13.20
CA GLU A 17 0.55 11.33 -12.17
C GLU A 17 -0.08 10.07 -12.76
N LYS A 18 -1.05 10.20 -13.68
CA LYS A 18 -1.63 9.05 -14.39
C LYS A 18 -0.59 8.29 -15.21
N ALA A 19 0.32 9.00 -15.89
CA ALA A 19 1.39 8.36 -16.65
C ALA A 19 2.38 7.60 -15.74
N ALA A 20 2.74 8.17 -14.59
CA ALA A 20 3.61 7.52 -13.61
C ALA A 20 2.95 6.30 -12.93
N LEU A 21 1.61 6.30 -12.85
CA LEU A 21 0.83 5.24 -12.23
C LEU A 21 0.40 4.13 -13.20
N ALA A 22 0.60 4.32 -14.51
CA ALA A 22 0.22 3.35 -15.53
C ALA A 22 0.74 1.92 -15.26
N PRO A 23 1.98 1.70 -14.76
CA PRO A 23 2.48 0.35 -14.46
C PRO A 23 1.77 -0.34 -13.27
N PHE A 24 1.06 0.41 -12.43
CA PHE A 24 0.43 -0.07 -11.21
C PHE A 24 -1.08 -0.27 -11.35
N VAL A 25 -1.61 -0.12 -12.57
CA VAL A 25 -3.02 -0.38 -12.89
C VAL A 25 -3.25 -1.89 -12.87
N VAL A 26 -4.04 -2.35 -11.91
CA VAL A 26 -4.61 -3.71 -11.91
C VAL A 26 -5.82 -3.67 -12.84
N SER A 27 -5.77 -4.45 -13.92
CA SER A 27 -6.94 -4.66 -14.75
C SER A 27 -7.93 -5.47 -13.92
N ALA A 28 -9.02 -4.84 -13.48
CA ALA A 28 -10.14 -5.61 -12.98
C ALA A 28 -10.60 -6.49 -14.14
N GLU A 29 -10.51 -7.81 -13.97
CA GLU A 29 -11.22 -8.74 -14.83
C GLU A 29 -12.69 -8.34 -14.69
N SER A 30 -13.23 -7.76 -15.76
CA SER A 30 -14.61 -7.35 -15.84
C SER A 30 -15.46 -8.62 -15.80
N THR A 31 -15.80 -9.09 -14.60
CA THR A 31 -16.93 -10.01 -14.39
C THR A 31 -18.20 -9.20 -14.63
N THR A 32 -18.46 -8.92 -15.90
CA THR A 32 -19.77 -8.48 -16.36
C THR A 32 -20.70 -9.68 -16.25
N SER A 33 -21.38 -9.84 -15.11
CA SER A 33 -22.68 -10.51 -15.11
C SER A 33 -23.68 -9.58 -15.80
N ASP A 34 -23.56 -9.42 -17.12
CA ASP A 34 -24.53 -8.72 -17.97
C ASP A 34 -25.94 -9.32 -17.81
N ALA A 35 -26.02 -10.58 -17.36
CA ALA A 35 -27.27 -11.27 -17.04
C ALA A 35 -28.06 -10.63 -15.89
N GLU A 36 -27.44 -9.88 -14.97
CA GLU A 36 -28.17 -9.22 -13.86
C GLU A 36 -28.73 -7.85 -14.24
N ASP A 37 -28.25 -7.25 -15.33
CA ASP A 37 -28.62 -5.88 -15.73
C ASP A 37 -29.95 -5.83 -16.50
N GLU A 38 -30.43 -6.95 -17.07
CA GLU A 38 -31.70 -7.01 -17.81
C GLU A 38 -32.90 -6.68 -16.92
N ASP A 39 -32.93 -7.16 -15.67
CA ASP A 39 -34.03 -6.94 -14.72
C ASP A 39 -33.99 -5.58 -14.01
N MET A 40 -32.91 -4.80 -14.16
CA MET A 40 -32.77 -3.52 -13.48
C MET A 40 -33.40 -2.35 -14.23
N SER A 41 -34.08 -1.48 -13.47
CA SER A 41 -34.58 -0.18 -13.94
C SER A 41 -33.44 0.69 -14.46
N PHE A 42 -33.73 1.58 -15.42
CA PHE A 42 -32.77 2.54 -15.98
C PHE A 42 -32.01 3.33 -14.89
N VAL A 43 -32.70 3.75 -13.83
CA VAL A 43 -32.09 4.47 -12.71
C VAL A 43 -31.15 3.56 -11.92
N GLN A 44 -31.54 2.30 -11.68
CA GLN A 44 -30.71 1.31 -10.99
C GLN A 44 -29.45 0.97 -11.78
N ARG A 45 -29.53 0.89 -13.12
CA ARG A 45 -28.35 0.71 -13.98
C ARG A 45 -27.39 1.90 -13.86
N ILE A 46 -27.91 3.14 -13.84
CA ILE A 46 -27.08 4.33 -13.65
C ILE A 46 -26.45 4.35 -12.26
N GLU A 47 -27.21 4.04 -11.21
CA GLU A 47 -26.69 3.99 -9.84
C GLU A 47 -25.64 2.89 -9.64
N LYS A 48 -25.88 1.68 -10.19
CA LYS A 48 -24.90 0.58 -10.17
C LYS A 48 -23.62 0.99 -10.87
N ARG A 49 -23.71 1.57 -12.08
CA ARG A 49 -22.53 2.09 -12.80
C ARG A 49 -21.79 3.17 -12.01
N ARG A 50 -22.51 4.08 -11.33
CA ARG A 50 -21.89 5.10 -10.47
C ARG A 50 -21.15 4.48 -9.30
N ARG A 51 -21.76 3.51 -8.61
CA ARG A 51 -21.14 2.80 -7.47
C ARG A 51 -19.90 2.00 -7.90
N LEU A 52 -19.98 1.32 -9.04
CA LEU A 52 -18.83 0.59 -9.60
C LEU A 52 -17.69 1.53 -10.00
N ALA A 53 -18.00 2.67 -10.63
CA ALA A 53 -16.99 3.68 -10.95
C ALA A 53 -16.34 4.32 -9.71
N GLU A 54 -17.04 4.38 -8.57
CA GLU A 54 -16.47 4.82 -7.29
C GLU A 54 -15.59 3.73 -6.63
N GLN A 55 -15.97 2.45 -6.78
CA GLN A 55 -15.26 1.29 -6.21
C GLN A 55 -14.06 0.81 -7.03
N GLU A 56 -14.06 1.01 -8.35
CA GLU A 56 -12.93 0.68 -9.23
C GLU A 56 -11.77 1.65 -8.98
N GLN A 57 -11.04 1.42 -7.90
CA GLN A 57 -9.72 1.98 -7.70
C GLN A 57 -8.72 1.05 -8.39
N PRO A 58 -8.21 1.38 -9.58
CA PRO A 58 -7.31 0.49 -10.34
C PRO A 58 -5.96 0.26 -9.65
N TYR A 59 -5.72 0.88 -8.50
CA TYR A 59 -4.43 0.93 -7.83
C TYR A 59 -4.46 0.22 -6.47
N VAL A 60 -5.02 -1.00 -6.42
CA VAL A 60 -5.24 -1.76 -5.17
C VAL A 60 -3.96 -1.90 -4.33
N LEU A 61 -2.82 -2.19 -4.96
CA LEU A 61 -1.52 -2.35 -4.30
C LEU A 61 -1.04 -1.06 -3.60
N LEU A 62 -1.41 0.12 -4.13
CA LEU A 62 -0.98 1.40 -3.56
C LEU A 62 -1.66 1.75 -2.24
N ASN A 63 -2.77 1.07 -1.90
CA ASN A 63 -3.39 1.21 -0.58
C ASN A 63 -2.55 0.59 0.54
N SER A 64 -1.62 -0.32 0.21
CA SER A 64 -0.67 -0.89 1.18
C SER A 64 0.43 0.09 1.58
N ILE A 65 0.62 1.17 0.81
CA ILE A 65 1.62 2.19 1.09
C ILE A 65 0.97 3.24 2.00
N PRO A 66 1.48 3.46 3.22
CA PRO A 66 0.94 4.48 4.10
C PRO A 66 1.06 5.87 3.45
N PRO A 67 0.08 6.76 3.67
CA PRO A 67 0.02 8.08 3.02
C PRO A 67 1.13 9.06 3.46
N THR A 68 1.92 8.69 4.48
CA THR A 68 3.04 9.48 5.01
C THR A 68 4.24 8.59 5.31
N SER A 69 5.44 9.16 5.18
CA SER A 69 6.70 8.50 5.51
C SER A 69 6.98 8.44 7.02
N ASN A 70 5.99 8.77 7.86
CA ASN A 70 6.17 8.88 9.32
C ASN A 70 6.67 7.56 9.94
N ILE A 71 6.28 6.41 9.39
CA ILE A 71 6.77 5.11 9.87
C ILE A 71 8.29 4.96 9.68
N VAL A 72 8.82 5.42 8.55
CA VAL A 72 10.25 5.37 8.23
C VAL A 72 11.03 6.40 9.06
N GLU A 73 10.49 7.61 9.21
CA GLU A 73 11.10 8.64 10.05
C GLU A 73 11.16 8.23 11.52
N ARG A 74 10.06 7.65 12.05
CA ARG A 74 10.01 7.11 13.41
C ARG A 74 10.99 5.95 13.58
N PHE A 75 11.09 5.06 12.61
CA PHE A 75 12.05 3.96 12.62
C PHE A 75 13.50 4.47 12.72
N PHE A 76 13.92 5.38 11.83
CA PHE A 76 15.28 5.93 11.90
C PHE A 76 15.52 6.80 13.12
N SER A 77 14.48 7.46 13.65
CA SER A 77 14.58 8.21 14.91
C SER A 77 14.87 7.30 16.10
N VAL A 78 14.16 6.16 16.19
CA VAL A 78 14.39 5.15 17.25
C VAL A 78 15.74 4.48 17.05
N ALA A 79 16.09 4.08 15.84
CA ALA A 79 17.38 3.50 15.50
C ALA A 79 18.53 4.42 15.93
N ARG A 80 18.43 5.72 15.61
CA ARG A 80 19.40 6.73 16.01
C ARG A 80 19.51 6.80 17.53
N VAL A 81 18.41 6.91 18.27
CA VAL A 81 18.46 6.97 19.74
C VAL A 81 19.08 5.70 20.35
N LYS A 82 18.77 4.53 19.80
CA LYS A 82 19.19 3.23 20.35
C LYS A 82 20.63 2.84 19.99
N PHE A 83 21.10 3.24 18.81
CA PHE A 83 22.36 2.77 18.25
C PHE A 83 23.38 3.88 17.97
N VAL A 84 23.12 5.16 18.26
CA VAL A 84 24.09 6.25 18.00
C VAL A 84 25.47 5.98 18.61
N HIS A 85 25.53 5.42 19.82
CA HIS A 85 26.81 5.08 20.47
C HIS A 85 27.45 3.82 19.85
N GLU A 86 26.63 2.80 19.58
CA GLU A 86 27.08 1.51 19.02
C GLU A 86 27.39 1.59 17.51
N HIS A 87 26.91 2.60 16.80
CA HIS A 87 27.10 2.75 15.36
C HIS A 87 28.58 2.89 14.97
N ASN A 88 29.42 3.44 15.85
CA ASN A 88 30.86 3.52 15.60
C ASN A 88 31.59 2.18 15.85
N SER A 89 30.95 1.25 16.57
CA SER A 89 31.48 -0.08 16.90
C SER A 89 30.94 -1.17 15.95
N LEU A 90 29.71 -1.00 15.47
CA LEU A 90 29.02 -1.95 14.60
C LEU A 90 29.30 -1.68 13.12
N LYS A 91 29.52 -2.75 12.36
CA LYS A 91 29.55 -2.68 10.89
C LYS A 91 28.16 -2.30 10.38
N PRO A 92 28.03 -1.49 9.31
CA PRO A 92 26.74 -1.10 8.75
C PRO A 92 25.80 -2.28 8.48
N LEU A 93 26.33 -3.38 7.92
CA LEU A 93 25.58 -4.60 7.67
C LEU A 93 24.95 -5.22 8.93
N THR A 94 25.70 -5.24 10.03
CA THR A 94 25.23 -5.78 11.31
C THR A 94 24.12 -4.91 11.90
N LEU A 95 24.26 -3.59 11.77
CA LEU A 95 23.24 -2.63 12.21
C LEU A 95 21.95 -2.78 11.40
N GLU A 96 22.04 -2.94 10.08
CA GLU A 96 20.89 -3.21 9.20
C GLU A 96 20.15 -4.50 9.59
N GLN A 97 20.89 -5.58 9.85
CA GLN A 97 20.32 -6.86 10.28
C GLN A 97 19.57 -6.73 11.62
N ILE A 98 20.18 -6.08 12.61
CA ILE A 98 19.55 -5.87 13.93
C ILE A 98 18.28 -5.04 13.78
N LEU A 99 18.32 -3.96 13.00
CA LEU A 99 17.17 -3.09 12.80
C LEU A 99 16.02 -3.80 12.08
N PHE A 100 16.33 -4.62 11.07
CA PHE A 100 15.34 -5.48 10.40
C PHE A 100 14.67 -6.42 11.39
N LEU A 101 15.46 -7.05 12.27
CA LEU A 101 15.00 -7.97 13.32
C LEU A 101 14.23 -7.27 14.45
N CYS A 102 14.49 -6.00 14.71
CA CYS A 102 13.72 -5.25 15.71
C CYS A 102 12.36 -4.81 15.14
N GLN A 103 12.34 -4.32 13.90
CA GLN A 103 11.15 -3.72 13.28
C GLN A 103 10.06 -4.74 12.97
N ASN A 104 10.46 -5.95 12.58
CA ASN A 104 9.54 -7.01 12.18
C ASN A 104 9.39 -8.07 13.28
N SER A 105 9.68 -7.72 14.54
CA SER A 105 9.61 -8.63 15.70
C SER A 105 8.28 -9.34 15.89
N SER A 106 7.18 -8.79 15.36
CA SER A 106 5.87 -9.42 15.36
C SER A 106 5.71 -10.59 14.37
N TYR A 107 6.60 -10.73 13.39
CA TYR A 107 6.49 -11.73 12.33
C TYR A 107 7.23 -13.04 12.64
N TRP A 108 8.05 -13.06 13.68
CA TRP A 108 8.74 -14.26 14.13
C TRP A 108 8.50 -14.46 15.62
N ASP A 109 7.95 -15.62 15.93
CA ASP A 109 7.84 -16.13 17.29
C ASP A 109 8.69 -17.41 17.41
N VAL A 110 8.94 -17.87 18.63
CA VAL A 110 9.60 -19.15 18.92
C VAL A 110 8.95 -20.29 18.13
N HIS A 111 7.62 -20.24 17.99
CA HIS A 111 6.86 -21.20 17.20
C HIS A 111 7.13 -21.14 15.69
N THR A 112 7.47 -19.97 15.14
CA THR A 112 7.85 -19.83 13.73
C THR A 112 9.20 -20.47 13.46
N VAL A 113 10.13 -20.37 14.41
CA VAL A 113 11.48 -20.95 14.31
C VAL A 113 11.44 -22.48 14.50
N ASP A 114 10.57 -22.99 15.38
CA ASP A 114 10.40 -24.42 15.67
C ASP A 114 9.75 -25.21 14.52
N SER A 115 9.07 -24.51 13.60
CA SER A 115 8.36 -25.11 12.45
C SER A 115 9.22 -25.33 11.18
N VAL A 116 10.52 -25.02 11.24
CA VAL A 116 11.49 -25.13 10.13
C VAL A 116 12.44 -26.30 10.34
#